data_AF-A0A9E2Q6S9-F1
#
_entry.id   AF-A0A9E2Q6S9-F1
#
_cell.length_a   1.000
_cell.length_b   1.000
_cell.length_c   1.000
_cell.angle_alpha   90.00
_cell.angle_beta   90.00
_cell.angle_gamma   90.00
#
_symmetry.space_group_name_H-M   'P 1'
#
loop_
_entity.id
_entity.type
_entity.pdbx_description
1 polymer ?
#
loop_
_entity_poly.entity_id
_entity_poly.type
_entity_poly.pdbx_seq_one_letter_code
_entity_poly.pdbx_strand_id
1 'polypeptide(L)'
;MSRRLGSRVNITLQERAGRVVVGLVGAVGGVVLLTSASSTLSVVLEILLVLAGLDLLVTGATGHCPLYARLGHVPSSLDRRAGERTP
;
A
#
# COMPACT_ATOMS: atom_id res chain seq x y z
N MET A 1 23.41 1.84 3.71
CA MET A 1 22.72 2.52 4.82
C MET A 1 21.23 2.46 4.49
N SER A 2 20.52 1.39 4.84
CA SER A 2 19.61 1.42 5.98
C SER A 2 19.43 0.01 6.56
N ARG A 3 19.77 -0.16 7.84
CA ARG A 3 19.71 -1.41 8.61
C ARG A 3 18.45 -1.41 9.49
N ARG A 4 17.70 -2.53 9.45
CA ARG A 4 16.92 -3.17 10.55
C ARG A 4 15.81 -2.26 11.19
N LEU A 5 14.82 -2.65 11.97
CA LEU A 5 14.44 -3.78 12.84
C LEU A 5 12.89 -3.94 12.72
N GLY A 6 12.29 -5.13 12.69
CA GLY A 6 11.91 -5.88 13.89
C GLY A 6 10.57 -5.46 14.49
N SER A 7 9.44 -6.05 14.04
CA SER A 7 8.19 -6.36 14.79
C SER A 7 7.06 -6.77 13.82
N ARG A 8 6.29 -7.81 14.18
CA ARG A 8 5.31 -8.52 13.33
C ARG A 8 4.09 -7.66 13.00
N VAL A 9 3.95 -7.20 11.76
CA VAL A 9 2.68 -6.75 11.17
C VAL A 9 2.61 -7.34 9.77
N ASN A 10 1.71 -8.31 9.57
CA ASN A 10 1.64 -9.13 8.37
C ASN A 10 0.73 -8.49 7.31
N ILE A 11 1.19 -7.41 6.66
CA ILE A 11 0.83 -7.19 5.25
C ILE A 11 1.85 -7.96 4.44
N THR A 12 1.39 -8.88 3.60
CA THR A 12 2.29 -9.70 2.80
C THR A 12 3.07 -8.83 1.82
N LEU A 13 4.32 -9.20 1.53
CA LEU A 13 5.09 -8.56 0.46
C LEU A 13 4.30 -8.54 -0.86
N GLN A 14 3.43 -9.53 -1.06
CA GLN A 14 2.54 -9.67 -2.20
C GLN A 14 1.43 -8.61 -2.24
N GLU A 15 0.75 -8.30 -1.14
CA GLU A 15 -0.23 -7.21 -1.11
C GLU A 15 0.42 -5.85 -1.36
N ARG A 16 1.62 -5.63 -0.84
CA ARG A 16 2.39 -4.42 -1.13
C ARG A 16 2.77 -4.33 -2.60
N ALA A 17 3.34 -5.39 -3.15
CA ALA A 17 3.70 -5.46 -4.57
C ALA A 17 2.46 -5.29 -5.47
N GLY A 18 1.34 -5.91 -5.09
CA GLY A 18 0.06 -5.80 -5.79
C GLY A 18 -0.42 -4.35 -5.86
N ARG A 19 -0.40 -3.62 -4.74
CA ARG A 19 -0.79 -2.20 -4.73
C ARG A 19 0.12 -1.34 -5.62
N VAL A 20 1.43 -1.54 -5.56
CA VAL A 20 2.38 -0.79 -6.40
C VAL A 20 2.18 -1.10 -7.88
N VAL A 21 2.03 -2.37 -8.24
CA VAL A 21 1.85 -2.80 -9.64
C VAL A 21 0.52 -2.29 -10.19
N VAL A 22 -0.59 -2.53 -9.47
CA VAL A 22 -1.92 -2.07 -9.89
C VAL A 22 -1.97 -0.54 -9.93
N GLY A 23 -1.37 0.14 -8.97
CA GLY A 23 -1.31 1.60 -8.93
C GLY A 23 -0.53 2.18 -10.11
N LEU A 24 0.63 1.58 -10.44
CA LEU A 24 1.42 1.96 -11.61
C LEU A 24 0.62 1.76 -12.91
N VAL A 25 -0.02 0.61 -13.07
CA VAL A 25 -0.83 0.29 -14.26
C VAL A 25 -1.99 1.26 -14.39
N GLY A 26 -2.71 1.56 -13.31
CA GLY A 26 -3.80 2.53 -13.31
C GLY A 26 -3.34 3.94 -13.65
N ALA A 27 -2.24 4.41 -13.05
CA ALA A 27 -1.70 5.74 -13.30
C ALA A 27 -1.20 5.90 -14.74
N VAL A 28 -0.37 4.98 -15.22
CA VAL A 28 0.19 5.05 -16.58
C VAL A 28 -0.89 4.81 -17.62
N GLY A 29 -1.77 3.82 -17.41
CA GLY A 29 -2.89 3.53 -18.29
C GLY A 29 -3.84 4.70 -18.41
N GLY A 30 -4.19 5.36 -17.30
CA GLY A 30 -5.01 6.57 -17.29
C GLY A 30 -4.37 7.70 -18.09
N VAL A 31 -3.07 7.97 -17.90
CA VAL A 31 -2.33 8.99 -18.68
C VAL A 31 -2.34 8.68 -20.18
N VAL A 32 -2.16 7.41 -20.56
CA VAL A 32 -2.21 6.99 -21.96
C VAL A 32 -3.61 7.19 -22.54
N LEU A 33 -4.67 6.80 -21.83
CA LEU A 33 -6.06 6.96 -22.27
C LEU A 33 -6.42 8.45 -22.47
N LEU A 34 -5.98 9.31 -21.55
CA LEU A 34 -6.14 10.77 -21.62
C LEU A 34 -5.65 11.39 -22.95
N THR A 35 -4.67 10.80 -23.62
CA THR A 35 -4.17 11.30 -24.92
C THR A 35 -5.18 11.18 -26.06
N SER A 36 -6.20 10.33 -25.90
CA SER A 36 -7.18 9.99 -26.94
C SER A 36 -8.63 10.25 -26.48
N ALA A 37 -8.82 10.96 -25.38
CA ALA A 37 -10.12 11.21 -24.79
C ALA A 37 -10.99 12.10 -25.70
N SER A 38 -12.16 11.60 -26.09
CA SER A 38 -13.07 12.30 -27.02
C SER A 38 -14.31 12.91 -26.34
N SER A 39 -14.42 12.82 -25.01
CA SER A 39 -15.61 13.27 -24.27
C SER A 39 -15.26 13.71 -22.87
N THR A 40 -16.01 14.69 -22.34
CA THR A 40 -15.83 15.21 -20.98
C THR A 40 -15.91 14.12 -19.92
N LEU A 41 -16.85 13.17 -20.07
CA LEU A 41 -16.97 12.04 -19.15
C LEU A 41 -15.71 11.16 -19.16
N SER A 42 -15.14 10.88 -20.34
CA SER A 42 -13.89 10.11 -20.46
C SER A 42 -12.75 10.81 -19.73
N VAL A 43 -12.57 12.10 -19.98
CA VAL A 43 -11.54 12.91 -19.31
C VAL A 43 -11.68 12.84 -17.78
N VAL A 44 -12.90 12.96 -17.26
CA VAL A 44 -13.14 12.88 -15.81
C VAL A 44 -12.79 11.48 -15.27
N LEU A 45 -13.25 10.41 -15.93
CA LEU A 45 -12.98 9.05 -15.50
C LEU A 45 -11.48 8.71 -15.55
N GLU A 46 -10.77 9.17 -16.57
CA GLU A 46 -9.34 8.95 -16.74
C GLU A 46 -8.54 9.72 -15.69
N ILE A 47 -8.90 10.97 -15.38
CA ILE A 47 -8.29 11.71 -14.27
C ILE A 47 -8.50 10.98 -12.95
N LEU A 48 -9.72 10.52 -12.67
CA LEU A 48 -10.01 9.73 -11.47
C LEU A 48 -9.20 8.44 -11.43
N LEU A 49 -9.03 7.76 -12.56
CA LEU A 49 -8.20 6.57 -12.68
C LEU A 49 -6.72 6.87 -12.39
N VAL A 50 -6.19 7.98 -12.91
CA VAL A 50 -4.82 8.42 -12.62
C VAL A 50 -4.66 8.69 -11.12
N LEU A 51 -5.58 9.43 -10.52
CA LEU A 51 -5.55 9.74 -9.08
C LEU A 51 -5.66 8.49 -8.21
N ALA A 52 -6.55 7.55 -8.56
CA ALA A 52 -6.69 6.28 -7.87
C ALA A 52 -5.43 5.41 -8.01
N GLY A 53 -4.81 5.39 -9.20
CA GLY A 53 -3.55 4.69 -9.44
C GLY A 53 -2.41 5.27 -8.61
N LEU A 54 -2.30 6.60 -8.55
CA LEU A 54 -1.31 7.29 -7.72
C LEU A 54 -1.53 7.05 -6.22
N ASP A 55 -2.77 7.09 -5.73
CA ASP A 55 -3.09 6.75 -4.35
C ASP A 55 -2.63 5.34 -3.99
N LEU A 56 -2.95 4.36 -4.85
CA LEU A 56 -2.57 2.96 -4.63
C LEU A 56 -1.05 2.75 -4.70
N LEU A 57 -0.38 3.46 -5.60
CA LEU A 57 1.08 3.42 -5.75
C LEU A 57 1.78 4.04 -4.55
N VAL A 58 1.34 5.21 -4.10
CA VAL A 58 1.91 5.92 -2.93
C VAL A 58 1.65 5.12 -1.65
N THR A 59 0.44 4.58 -1.47
CA THR A 59 0.11 3.73 -0.31
C THR A 59 0.88 2.41 -0.33
N GLY A 60 1.14 1.81 -1.50
CA GLY A 60 2.00 0.64 -1.63
C GLY A 60 3.50 0.95 -1.40
N ALA A 61 3.99 2.06 -1.96
CA ALA A 61 5.39 2.44 -1.91
C ALA A 61 5.84 2.85 -0.51
N THR A 62 5.02 3.63 0.21
CA THR A 62 5.30 4.08 1.59
C THR A 62 5.44 2.91 2.57
N GLY A 63 4.91 1.73 2.25
CA GLY A 63 5.23 0.47 2.94
C GLY A 63 4.83 0.42 4.42
N HIS A 64 4.19 1.47 4.93
CA HIS A 64 3.53 1.52 6.22
C HIS A 64 2.05 1.32 5.97
N CYS A 65 1.48 0.28 6.55
CA CYS A 65 0.07 0.33 6.85
C CYS A 65 -0.08 1.45 7.90
N PRO A 66 -0.59 2.65 7.56
CA PRO A 66 -0.55 3.81 8.46
C PRO A 66 -1.33 3.55 9.77
N LEU A 67 -2.19 2.54 9.77
CA LEU A 67 -3.01 2.13 10.91
C LEU A 67 -2.21 1.29 11.93
N TYR A 68 -1.31 0.40 11.51
CA TYR A 68 -0.53 -0.43 12.46
C TYR A 68 0.68 0.29 13.05
N ALA A 69 1.30 1.20 12.28
CA ALA A 69 2.40 2.01 12.80
C ALA A 69 1.93 3.05 13.84
N ARG A 70 0.70 3.57 13.70
CA ARG A 70 0.12 4.51 14.67
C ARG A 70 -0.49 3.86 15.90
N LEU A 71 -0.88 2.58 15.83
CA LEU A 71 -1.53 1.94 16.97
C LEU A 71 -0.55 1.59 18.09
N GLY A 72 0.75 1.41 17.79
CA GLY A 72 1.76 1.04 18.79
C GLY A 72 1.44 -0.25 19.58
N HIS A 73 0.39 -0.96 19.19
CA HIS A 73 -0.24 -2.00 19.97
C HIS A 73 -0.04 -3.32 19.24
N VAL A 74 0.92 -4.09 19.74
CA VAL A 74 1.05 -5.51 19.43
C VAL A 74 0.12 -6.25 20.40
N PRO A 75 -0.93 -6.94 19.93
CA PRO A 75 -1.79 -7.71 20.82
C PRO A 75 -1.00 -8.82 21.51
N SER A 76 -1.30 -9.06 22.79
CA SER A 76 -0.61 -10.01 23.67
C SER A 76 -0.54 -11.44 23.12
N SER A 77 -1.48 -11.83 22.25
CA SER A 77 -1.47 -13.13 21.56
C SER A 77 -0.29 -13.32 20.59
N LEU A 78 0.36 -12.23 20.16
CA LEU A 78 1.53 -12.25 19.29
C LEU A 78 2.86 -12.12 20.04
N ASP A 79 2.82 -11.81 21.34
CA ASP A 79 4.00 -11.70 22.20
C ASP A 79 4.46 -13.09 22.69
N ARG A 80 5.06 -13.85 21.76
CA ARG A 80 5.63 -15.20 21.99
C ARG A 80 6.92 -15.15 22.84
N ARG A 81 7.05 -14.20 23.78
CA ARG A 81 8.11 -14.14 24.81
C ARG A 81 7.59 -14.23 26.24
N ALA A 82 6.27 -14.31 26.44
CA ALA A 82 5.65 -14.40 27.76
C ALA A 82 5.28 -15.83 28.20
N GLY A 83 5.62 -16.87 27.42
CA GLY A 83 5.24 -18.26 27.72
C GLY A 83 6.38 -19.22 28.08
N GLU A 84 7.64 -18.77 28.06
CA GLU A 84 8.82 -19.64 28.20
C GLU A 84 9.69 -19.29 29.41
N ARG A 85 9.08 -18.72 30.46
CA ARG A 85 9.72 -18.52 31.76
C ARG A 85 8.75 -18.78 32.91
N THR A 86 8.59 -20.05 33.25
CA THR A 86 8.26 -20.51 34.60
C THR A 86 8.61 -21.99 34.73
N PRO A 87 8.99 -22.45 35.92
CA PRO A 87 10.07 -22.00 36.80
C PRO A 87 11.37 -22.81 36.62
#